data_AF-A0A7K2IT45-F1
#
_entry.id   AF-A0A7K2IT45-F1
#
_cell.length_a   1.000
_cell.length_b   1.000
_cell.length_c   1.000
_cell.angle_alpha   90.00
_cell.angle_beta   90.00
_cell.angle_gamma   90.00
#
_symmetry.space_group_name_H-M   'P 1'
#
loop_
_entity.id
_entity.type
_entity.pdbx_description
1 polymer ?
#
loop_
_entity_poly.entity_id
_entity_poly.type
_entity_poly.pdbx_seq_one_letter_code
_entity_poly.pdbx_strand_id
1 'polypeptide(L)'
;MTEPSMRYQTLFTFLRGFSGGIITQMTLVLVNSTLVVLPALVGQRLIDDGVLEGDMDLVLLLGGVLVVCALIQAAIAYIGEVHSAWLGERLTLRMRGDLVTHLHTQRPGFFSYARPGAVVSRIHGDVGGVQQMLASTLPSLTGAVSTLVIAGVGLLLLEWRAALVLLLLAPVMYGLAVYFAPRLREASRREMNAYADLDTCVAEQFGAEGAEVVRLHGAQSTMSGRFLVKAGHVRSYALRQASLGAGFGAATAVTTGLIGASIYVVGDSGWWPEQRVWARLSPW
;
A
#
# COMPACT_ATOMS: atom_id res chain seq x y z
N MET A 1 24.93 -22.91 13.50
CA MET A 1 24.64 -21.46 13.56
C MET A 1 25.65 -20.79 12.64
N THR A 2 25.29 -20.53 11.39
CA THR A 2 26.18 -19.98 10.35
C THR A 2 25.64 -18.62 9.92
N GLU A 3 26.55 -17.66 9.77
CA GLU A 3 26.30 -16.22 9.71
C GLU A 3 25.30 -15.73 8.63
N PRO A 4 24.49 -14.70 8.91
CA PRO A 4 23.50 -14.13 7.98
C PRO A 4 24.11 -13.26 6.85
N SER A 5 25.41 -12.97 6.86
CA SER A 5 26.07 -12.00 5.96
C SER A 5 26.23 -12.49 4.51
N MET A 6 26.40 -13.80 4.27
CA MET A 6 26.62 -14.35 2.92
C MET A 6 25.37 -14.37 2.01
N ARG A 7 24.15 -14.21 2.57
CA ARG A 7 22.88 -14.25 1.80
C ARG A 7 22.53 -12.95 1.07
N TYR A 8 23.02 -11.81 1.55
CA TYR A 8 22.66 -10.50 0.97
C TYR A 8 23.46 -10.18 -0.30
N GLN A 9 24.70 -10.64 -0.40
CA GLN A 9 25.57 -10.36 -1.55
C GLN A 9 25.10 -11.09 -2.83
N THR A 10 24.58 -12.31 -2.69
CA THR A 10 23.99 -13.07 -3.79
C THR A 10 22.69 -12.44 -4.27
N LEU A 11 21.82 -12.00 -3.35
CA LEU A 11 20.62 -11.24 -3.68
C LEU A 11 20.96 -9.93 -4.39
N PHE A 12 21.94 -9.18 -3.89
CA PHE A 12 22.36 -7.91 -4.48
C PHE A 12 22.93 -8.09 -5.90
N THR A 13 23.72 -9.14 -6.12
CA THR A 13 24.26 -9.47 -7.45
C THR A 13 23.16 -9.86 -8.43
N PHE A 14 22.14 -10.59 -7.97
CA PHE A 14 20.96 -10.92 -8.78
C PHE A 14 20.15 -9.66 -9.13
N LEU A 15 19.89 -8.79 -8.13
CA LEU A 15 19.16 -7.53 -8.32
C LEU A 15 19.92 -6.53 -9.19
N ARG A 16 21.25 -6.60 -9.24
CA ARG A 16 22.08 -5.77 -10.13
C ARG A 16 21.71 -5.95 -11.61
N GLY A 17 21.19 -7.12 -12.01
CA GLY A 17 20.64 -7.34 -13.36
C GLY A 17 19.33 -6.60 -13.65
N PHE A 18 18.64 -6.11 -12.62
CA PHE A 18 17.39 -5.35 -12.69
C PHE A 18 17.53 -3.90 -12.21
N SER A 19 18.76 -3.44 -11.95
CA SER A 19 19.05 -2.11 -11.40
C SER A 19 18.43 -0.99 -12.23
N GLY A 20 18.49 -1.08 -13.56
CA GLY A 20 17.85 -0.11 -14.46
C GLY A 20 16.35 0.02 -14.21
N GLY A 21 15.63 -1.10 -14.12
CA GLY A 21 14.19 -1.10 -13.86
C GLY A 21 13.83 -0.54 -12.49
N ILE A 22 14.60 -0.88 -11.46
CA ILE A 22 14.41 -0.38 -10.09
C ILE A 22 14.69 1.13 -10.04
N ILE A 23 15.77 1.60 -10.67
CA ILE A 23 16.10 3.03 -10.74
C ILE A 23 14.98 3.80 -11.44
N THR A 24 14.51 3.32 -12.60
CA THR A 24 13.38 3.94 -13.31
C THR A 24 12.14 4.03 -12.42
N GLN A 25 11.83 2.97 -11.66
CA GLN A 25 10.70 3.00 -10.74
C GLN A 25 10.87 4.03 -9.63
N MET A 26 12.05 4.09 -9.00
CA MET A 26 12.34 5.06 -7.96
C MET A 26 12.27 6.49 -8.50
N THR A 27 12.78 6.73 -9.72
CA THR A 27 12.69 8.06 -10.35
C THR A 27 11.24 8.44 -10.67
N LEU A 28 10.42 7.52 -11.18
CA LEU A 28 9.01 7.79 -11.46
C LEU A 28 8.26 8.17 -10.18
N VAL A 29 8.52 7.46 -9.08
CA VAL A 29 7.95 7.75 -7.76
C VAL A 29 8.39 9.14 -7.26
N LEU A 30 9.68 9.46 -7.34
CA LEU A 30 10.21 10.75 -6.89
C LEU A 30 9.65 11.94 -7.71
N VAL A 31 9.57 11.77 -9.03
CA VAL A 31 8.96 12.77 -9.92
C VAL A 31 7.48 12.93 -9.53
N ASN A 32 6.72 11.84 -9.39
CA ASN A 32 5.30 11.91 -9.04
C ASN A 32 5.06 12.62 -7.69
N SER A 33 5.87 12.31 -6.67
CA SER A 33 5.82 12.99 -5.36
C SER A 33 6.11 14.48 -5.43
N THR A 34 6.95 14.93 -6.37
CA THR A 34 7.26 16.35 -6.54
C THR A 34 6.07 17.10 -7.16
N LEU A 35 5.37 16.47 -8.11
CA LEU A 35 4.20 17.06 -8.76
C LEU A 35 3.04 17.33 -7.78
N VAL A 36 3.00 16.68 -6.62
CA VAL A 36 1.96 16.89 -5.59
C VAL A 36 1.91 18.34 -5.08
N VAL A 37 3.03 19.08 -5.13
CA VAL A 37 3.08 20.48 -4.65
C VAL A 37 2.55 21.47 -5.68
N LEU A 38 2.56 21.12 -6.97
CA LEU A 38 2.15 22.04 -8.04
C LEU A 38 0.70 22.52 -7.92
N PRO A 39 -0.31 21.65 -7.66
CA PRO A 39 -1.68 22.10 -7.48
C PRO A 39 -1.86 23.08 -6.32
N ALA A 40 -1.09 22.91 -5.24
CA ALA A 40 -1.17 23.82 -4.09
C ALA A 40 -0.62 25.22 -4.46
N LEU A 41 0.54 25.27 -5.15
CA LEU A 41 1.16 26.53 -5.59
C LEU A 41 0.33 27.26 -6.65
N VAL A 42 -0.16 26.53 -7.65
CA VAL A 42 -0.99 27.10 -8.73
C VAL A 42 -2.37 27.47 -8.20
N GLY A 43 -2.93 26.65 -7.32
CA GLY A 43 -4.22 26.90 -6.67
C GLY A 43 -4.22 28.17 -5.82
N GLN A 44 -3.12 28.46 -5.11
CA GLN A 44 -2.98 29.72 -4.38
C GLN A 44 -3.07 30.92 -5.32
N ARG A 45 -2.26 30.97 -6.39
CA ARG A 45 -2.30 32.07 -7.37
C ARG A 45 -3.63 32.17 -8.12
N LEU A 46 -4.26 31.03 -8.39
CA LEU A 46 -5.58 30.99 -9.02
C LEU A 46 -6.62 31.73 -8.17
N ILE A 47 -6.56 31.55 -6.85
CA ILE A 47 -7.46 32.21 -5.91
C ILE A 47 -7.07 33.67 -5.72
N ASP A 48 -5.81 33.93 -5.37
CA ASP A 48 -5.27 35.24 -4.99
C ASP A 48 -5.27 36.24 -6.14
N ASP A 49 -4.72 35.85 -7.30
CA ASP A 49 -4.55 36.73 -8.46
C ASP A 49 -5.71 36.60 -9.45
N GLY A 50 -6.38 35.44 -9.50
CA GLY A 50 -7.45 35.18 -10.47
C GLY A 50 -8.84 35.52 -9.91
N VAL A 51 -9.32 34.70 -8.98
CA VAL A 51 -10.70 34.78 -8.47
C VAL A 51 -10.94 36.07 -7.70
N LEU A 52 -9.98 36.49 -6.87
CA LEU A 52 -10.12 37.68 -6.02
C LEU A 52 -9.97 39.00 -6.78
N GLU A 53 -9.14 39.05 -7.83
CA GLU A 53 -9.00 40.24 -8.69
C GLU A 53 -10.05 40.28 -9.81
N GLY A 54 -10.73 39.16 -10.09
CA GLY A 54 -11.80 39.06 -11.09
C GLY A 54 -11.29 38.86 -12.52
N ASP A 55 -10.04 38.46 -12.70
CA ASP A 55 -9.44 38.19 -14.01
C ASP A 55 -9.81 36.78 -14.50
N MET A 56 -10.88 36.69 -15.29
CA MET A 56 -11.38 35.42 -15.84
C MET A 56 -10.39 34.77 -16.81
N ASP A 57 -9.58 35.54 -17.52
CA ASP A 57 -8.60 35.00 -18.46
C ASP A 57 -7.46 34.31 -17.69
N LEU A 58 -7.00 34.91 -16.59
CA LEU A 58 -6.03 34.29 -15.69
C LEU A 58 -6.60 33.04 -15.01
N VAL A 59 -7.87 33.07 -14.59
CA VAL A 59 -8.56 31.91 -14.02
C VAL A 59 -8.64 30.75 -15.00
N LEU A 60 -9.01 31.01 -16.26
CA LEU A 60 -9.06 29.99 -17.30
C LEU A 60 -7.67 29.43 -17.64
N LEU A 61 -6.65 30.29 -17.68
CA LEU A 61 -5.27 29.88 -17.93
C LEU A 61 -4.74 28.98 -16.80
N LEU A 62 -4.83 29.43 -15.55
CA LEU A 62 -4.33 28.67 -14.39
C LEU A 62 -5.17 27.40 -14.14
N GLY A 63 -6.49 27.46 -14.37
CA GLY A 63 -7.35 26.29 -14.37
C GLY A 63 -6.93 25.27 -15.43
N GLY A 64 -6.61 25.71 -16.65
CA GLY A 64 -6.05 24.87 -17.71
C GLY A 64 -4.71 24.24 -17.30
N VAL A 65 -3.82 25.00 -16.65
CA VAL A 65 -2.55 24.49 -16.10
C VAL A 65 -2.81 23.40 -15.07
N LEU A 66 -3.77 23.57 -14.15
CA LEU A 66 -4.13 22.54 -13.16
C LEU A 66 -4.62 21.24 -13.84
N VAL A 67 -5.46 21.35 -14.87
CA VAL A 67 -5.93 20.18 -15.63
C VAL A 67 -4.76 19.47 -16.30
N VAL A 68 -3.86 20.21 -16.96
CA VAL A 68 -2.66 19.62 -17.60
C VAL A 68 -1.76 18.95 -16.57
N CYS A 69 -1.52 19.60 -15.42
CA CYS A 69 -0.75 19.01 -14.33
C CYS A 69 -1.39 17.71 -13.80
N ALA A 70 -2.71 17.68 -13.61
CA ALA A 70 -3.43 16.48 -13.19
C ALA A 70 -3.30 15.35 -14.22
N LEU A 71 -3.42 15.65 -15.51
CA LEU A 71 -3.23 14.67 -16.59
C LEU A 71 -1.79 14.11 -16.61
N ILE A 72 -0.78 14.97 -16.46
CA ILE A 72 0.62 14.54 -16.38
C ILE A 72 0.84 13.66 -15.14
N GLN A 73 0.33 14.06 -13.99
CA GLN A 73 0.45 13.28 -12.76
C GLN A 73 -0.22 11.92 -12.88
N ALA A 74 -1.42 11.85 -13.45
CA ALA A 74 -2.14 10.61 -13.71
C ALA A 74 -1.38 9.70 -14.70
N ALA A 75 -0.82 10.28 -15.78
CA ALA A 75 -0.02 9.53 -16.74
C ALA A 75 1.25 8.93 -16.09
N ILE A 76 1.96 9.72 -15.28
CA ILE A 76 3.15 9.23 -14.56
C ILE A 76 2.77 8.13 -13.55
N ALA A 77 1.67 8.30 -12.82
CA ALA A 77 1.17 7.29 -11.88
C ALA A 77 0.83 5.98 -12.61
N TYR A 78 0.09 6.06 -13.71
CA TYR A 78 -0.25 4.90 -14.53
C TYR A 78 0.99 4.20 -15.09
N ILE A 79 1.94 4.96 -15.65
CA ILE A 79 3.20 4.41 -16.16
C ILE A 79 3.98 3.72 -15.03
N GLY A 80 4.03 4.33 -13.84
CA GLY A 80 4.68 3.78 -12.66
C GLY A 80 4.03 2.49 -12.15
N GLU A 81 2.70 2.39 -12.20
CA GLU A 81 1.97 1.15 -11.85
C GLU A 81 2.22 0.04 -12.87
N VAL A 82 2.12 0.34 -14.17
CA VAL A 82 2.39 -0.64 -15.23
C VAL A 82 3.85 -1.11 -15.19
N HIS A 83 4.80 -0.19 -15.01
CA HIS A 83 6.22 -0.51 -14.89
C HIS A 83 6.52 -1.34 -13.64
N SER A 84 5.89 -1.02 -12.50
CA SER A 84 5.96 -1.84 -11.28
C SER A 84 5.49 -3.28 -11.53
N ALA A 85 4.31 -3.44 -12.12
CA ALA A 85 3.74 -4.75 -12.41
C ALA A 85 4.65 -5.56 -13.36
N TRP A 86 5.11 -4.92 -14.44
CA TRP A 86 6.03 -5.54 -15.38
C TRP A 86 7.37 -5.93 -14.74
N LEU A 87 7.98 -5.05 -13.95
CA LEU A 87 9.23 -5.31 -13.26
C LEU A 87 9.07 -6.46 -12.25
N GLY A 88 7.97 -6.46 -11.50
CA GLY A 88 7.62 -7.51 -10.56
C GLY A 88 7.49 -8.87 -11.25
N GLU A 89 6.74 -8.95 -12.35
CA GLU A 89 6.53 -10.22 -13.05
C GLU A 89 7.82 -10.71 -13.74
N ARG A 90 8.61 -9.80 -14.31
CA ARG A 90 9.92 -10.15 -14.89
C ARG A 90 10.88 -10.71 -13.84
N LEU A 91 10.85 -10.15 -12.63
CA LEU A 91 11.64 -10.64 -11.50
C LEU A 91 11.18 -12.04 -11.07
N THR A 92 9.86 -12.23 -10.91
CA THR A 92 9.25 -13.51 -10.56
C THR A 92 9.60 -14.60 -11.57
N LEU A 93 9.46 -14.29 -12.87
CA LEU A 93 9.78 -15.23 -13.95
C LEU A 93 11.23 -15.73 -13.85
N ARG A 94 12.18 -14.81 -13.65
CA ARG A 94 13.60 -15.18 -13.53
C ARG A 94 13.89 -15.96 -12.26
N MET A 95 13.36 -15.53 -11.11
CA MET A 95 13.56 -16.24 -9.84
C MET A 95 12.99 -17.67 -9.90
N ARG A 96 11.78 -17.84 -10.44
CA ARG A 96 11.17 -19.17 -10.62
C ARG A 96 11.97 -20.03 -11.59
N GLY A 97 12.43 -19.46 -12.72
CA GLY A 97 13.27 -20.15 -13.69
C GLY A 97 14.59 -20.66 -13.08
N ASP A 98 15.30 -19.79 -12.34
CA ASP A 98 16.57 -20.15 -11.69
C ASP A 98 16.36 -21.20 -10.58
N LEU A 99 15.30 -21.07 -9.78
CA LEU A 99 14.96 -22.05 -8.75
C LEU A 99 14.62 -23.42 -9.33
N VAL A 100 13.81 -23.47 -10.39
CA VAL A 100 13.45 -24.75 -11.05
C VAL A 100 14.68 -25.39 -11.68
N THR A 101 15.51 -24.60 -12.37
CA THR A 101 16.76 -25.10 -12.95
C THR A 101 17.69 -25.65 -11.87
N HIS A 102 17.79 -24.97 -10.73
CA HIS A 102 18.57 -25.45 -9.60
C HIS A 102 17.99 -26.75 -9.01
N LEU A 103 16.66 -26.86 -8.89
CA LEU A 103 16.01 -28.08 -8.40
C LEU A 103 16.27 -29.30 -9.29
N HIS A 104 16.35 -29.12 -10.62
CA HIS A 104 16.72 -30.20 -11.54
C HIS A 104 18.15 -30.72 -11.35
N THR A 105 19.04 -29.92 -10.76
CA THR A 105 20.42 -30.33 -10.46
C THR A 105 20.58 -30.98 -9.08
N GLN A 106 19.51 -31.03 -8.28
CA GLN A 106 19.55 -31.65 -6.95
C GLN A 106 19.52 -33.18 -7.02
N ARG A 107 20.19 -33.82 -6.06
CA ARG A 107 20.20 -35.28 -5.95
C ARG A 107 18.79 -35.80 -5.62
N PRO A 108 18.38 -36.98 -6.13
CA PRO A 108 17.05 -37.55 -5.88
C PRO A 108 16.69 -37.64 -4.39
N GLY A 109 17.68 -37.90 -3.52
CA GLY A 109 17.48 -37.96 -2.06
C GLY A 109 16.96 -36.67 -1.45
N PHE A 110 17.16 -35.50 -2.08
CA PHE A 110 16.58 -34.24 -1.61
C PHE A 110 15.04 -34.29 -1.56
N PHE A 111 14.41 -34.91 -2.56
CA PHE A 111 12.96 -35.04 -2.67
C PHE A 111 12.38 -36.12 -1.74
N SER A 112 13.23 -36.98 -1.18
CA SER A 112 12.83 -37.95 -0.15
C SER A 112 12.69 -37.30 1.23
N TYR A 113 13.46 -36.23 1.51
CA TYR A 113 13.39 -35.49 2.78
C TYR A 113 12.50 -34.25 2.71
N ALA A 114 12.42 -33.60 1.54
CA ALA A 114 11.53 -32.46 1.32
C ALA A 114 10.17 -32.92 0.78
N ARG A 115 9.08 -32.66 1.50
CA ARG A 115 7.72 -32.90 0.98
C ARG A 115 7.53 -32.09 -0.31
N PRO A 116 7.16 -32.68 -1.45
CA PRO A 116 7.03 -31.97 -2.72
C PRO A 116 6.16 -30.71 -2.64
N GLY A 117 5.05 -30.77 -1.88
CA GLY A 117 4.17 -29.62 -1.64
C GLY A 117 4.82 -28.47 -0.88
N ALA A 118 5.78 -28.75 0.02
CA ALA A 118 6.52 -27.71 0.75
C ALA A 118 7.52 -26.98 -0.17
N VAL A 119 8.10 -27.66 -1.15
CA VAL A 119 8.97 -27.05 -2.16
C VAL A 119 8.16 -26.13 -3.07
N VAL A 120 7.01 -26.60 -3.56
CA VAL A 120 6.09 -25.79 -4.38
C VAL A 120 5.60 -24.55 -3.61
N SER A 121 5.22 -24.71 -2.34
CA SER A 121 4.77 -23.60 -1.49
C SER A 121 5.84 -22.53 -1.30
N ARG A 122 7.11 -22.91 -1.10
CA ARG A 122 8.23 -21.96 -0.98
C ARG A 122 8.51 -21.22 -2.29
N ILE A 123 8.49 -21.90 -3.44
CA ILE A 123 8.69 -21.25 -4.75
C ILE A 123 7.61 -20.21 -5.01
N HIS A 124 6.36 -20.46 -4.60
CA HIS A 124 5.27 -19.51 -4.79
C HIS A 124 5.31 -18.39 -3.73
N GLY A 125 5.38 -18.75 -2.46
CA GLY A 125 5.31 -17.83 -1.34
C GLY A 125 6.55 -16.96 -1.18
N ASP A 126 7.74 -17.54 -1.18
CA ASP A 126 8.98 -16.79 -0.92
C ASP A 126 9.31 -15.87 -2.12
N VAL A 127 9.15 -16.35 -3.35
CA VAL A 127 9.36 -15.52 -4.56
C VAL A 127 8.31 -14.41 -4.64
N GLY A 128 7.04 -14.73 -4.37
CA GLY A 128 5.97 -13.74 -4.32
C GLY A 128 6.24 -12.66 -3.27
N GLY A 129 6.73 -13.04 -2.09
CA GLY A 129 7.11 -12.10 -1.04
C GLY A 129 8.22 -11.13 -1.46
N VAL A 130 9.26 -11.63 -2.15
CA VAL A 130 10.35 -10.77 -2.67
C VAL A 130 9.86 -9.85 -3.79
N GLN A 131 9.04 -10.37 -4.71
CA GLN A 131 8.41 -9.54 -5.74
C GLN A 131 7.55 -8.44 -5.13
N GLN A 132 6.70 -8.77 -4.15
CA GLN A 132 5.86 -7.79 -3.46
C GLN A 132 6.72 -6.71 -2.81
N MET A 133 7.81 -7.09 -2.15
CA MET A 133 8.69 -6.14 -1.49
C MET A 133 9.33 -5.15 -2.49
N LEU A 134 9.83 -5.63 -3.62
CA LEU A 134 10.55 -4.81 -4.61
C LEU A 134 9.64 -4.02 -5.55
N ALA A 135 8.54 -4.62 -5.99
CA ALA A 135 7.64 -4.01 -6.96
C ALA A 135 6.63 -3.06 -6.31
N SER A 136 6.19 -3.33 -5.08
CA SER A 136 5.17 -2.51 -4.42
C SER A 136 5.68 -1.85 -3.13
N THR A 137 6.17 -2.63 -2.17
CA THR A 137 6.38 -2.13 -0.81
C THR A 137 7.45 -1.05 -0.76
N LEU A 138 8.61 -1.27 -1.39
CA LEU A 138 9.68 -0.29 -1.45
C LEU A 138 9.27 0.98 -2.22
N PRO A 139 8.75 0.91 -3.45
CA PRO A 139 8.23 2.08 -4.15
C PRO A 139 7.19 2.87 -3.35
N SER A 140 6.22 2.19 -2.72
CA SER A 140 5.18 2.85 -1.92
C SER A 140 5.77 3.54 -0.67
N LEU A 141 6.73 2.90 0.01
CA LEU A 141 7.42 3.52 1.13
C LEU A 141 8.24 4.73 0.69
N THR A 142 9.01 4.61 -0.39
CA THR A 142 9.76 5.73 -0.97
C THR A 142 8.82 6.88 -1.30
N GLY A 143 7.70 6.60 -1.99
CA GLY A 143 6.69 7.59 -2.36
C GLY A 143 6.04 8.26 -1.16
N ALA A 144 5.68 7.50 -0.12
CA ALA A 144 5.11 8.06 1.10
C ALA A 144 6.09 8.99 1.82
N VAL A 145 7.36 8.58 1.94
CA VAL A 145 8.42 9.39 2.57
C VAL A 145 8.74 10.62 1.74
N SER A 146 8.90 10.49 0.42
CA SER A 146 9.18 11.63 -0.45
C SER A 146 8.03 12.62 -0.46
N THR A 147 6.78 12.15 -0.53
CA THR A 147 5.61 13.02 -0.43
C THR A 147 5.56 13.73 0.93
N LEU A 148 5.79 13.01 2.03
CA LEU A 148 5.83 13.61 3.37
C LEU A 148 6.89 14.72 3.47
N VAL A 149 8.11 14.47 2.97
CA VAL A 149 9.21 15.44 3.02
C VAL A 149 8.94 16.62 2.08
N ILE A 150 8.59 16.35 0.82
CA ILE A 150 8.43 17.40 -0.20
C ILE A 150 7.21 18.27 0.12
N ALA A 151 6.04 17.66 0.39
CA ALA A 151 4.84 18.41 0.73
C ALA A 151 4.97 19.08 2.11
N GLY A 152 5.60 18.42 3.08
CA GLY A 152 5.84 18.98 4.41
C GLY A 152 6.77 20.20 4.38
N VAL A 153 7.89 20.12 3.66
CA VAL A 153 8.80 21.26 3.45
C VAL A 153 8.12 22.34 2.62
N GLY A 154 7.41 21.98 1.55
CA GLY A 154 6.65 22.94 0.74
C GLY A 154 5.64 23.72 1.59
N LEU A 155 4.88 23.02 2.44
CA LEU A 155 3.93 23.65 3.35
C LEU A 155 4.62 24.51 4.41
N LEU A 156 5.75 24.09 4.97
CA LEU A 156 6.53 24.89 5.91
C LEU A 156 7.04 26.21 5.30
N LEU A 157 7.44 26.17 4.02
CA LEU A 157 7.92 27.34 3.28
C LEU A 157 6.78 28.27 2.87
N LEU A 158 5.63 27.72 2.51
CA LEU A 158 4.41 28.47 2.15
C LEU A 158 3.79 29.10 3.38
N GLU A 159 3.40 28.28 4.36
CA GLU A 159 2.88 28.75 5.64
C GLU A 159 3.21 27.82 6.82
N TRP A 160 4.22 28.22 7.59
CA TRP A 160 4.71 27.49 8.76
C TRP A 160 3.64 27.29 9.85
N ARG A 161 2.63 28.15 9.91
CA ARG A 161 1.51 28.04 10.87
C ARG A 161 0.58 26.88 10.55
N ALA A 162 0.22 26.70 9.27
CA ALA A 162 -0.54 25.54 8.83
C ALA A 162 0.25 24.25 9.05
N ALA A 163 1.57 24.29 8.83
CA ALA A 163 2.45 23.17 9.11
C ALA A 163 2.49 22.80 10.61
N LEU A 164 2.47 23.78 11.53
CA LEU A 164 2.39 23.52 12.97
C LEU A 164 1.09 22.84 13.39
N VAL A 165 -0.05 23.24 12.82
CA VAL A 165 -1.35 22.59 13.06
C VAL A 165 -1.28 21.11 12.66
N LEU A 166 -0.75 20.83 11.46
CA LEU A 166 -0.51 19.47 10.98
C LEU A 166 0.45 18.69 11.88
N LEU A 167 1.54 19.32 12.33
CA LEU A 167 2.50 18.70 13.23
C LEU A 167 1.89 18.34 14.59
N LEU A 168 0.93 19.14 15.08
CA LEU A 168 0.21 18.90 16.33
C LEU A 168 -0.76 17.70 16.20
N LEU A 169 -1.29 17.46 15.00
CA LEU A 169 -2.14 16.31 14.68
C LEU A 169 -1.35 15.04 14.30
N ALA A 170 -0.06 15.15 13.96
CA ALA A 170 0.78 14.01 13.62
C ALA A 170 0.91 12.95 14.74
N PRO A 171 1.03 13.29 16.05
CA PRO A 171 0.98 12.33 17.15
C PRO A 171 -0.33 11.54 17.20
N VAL A 172 -1.45 12.15 16.84
CA VAL A 172 -2.77 11.48 16.80
C VAL A 172 -2.77 10.43 15.69
N MET A 173 -2.29 10.79 14.50
CA MET A 173 -2.09 9.84 13.38
C MET A 173 -1.18 8.67 13.77
N TYR A 174 -0.04 8.98 14.40
CA TYR A 174 0.90 7.97 14.86
C TYR A 174 0.26 7.05 15.91
N GLY A 175 -0.48 7.60 16.87
CA GLY A 175 -1.21 6.84 17.88
C GLY A 175 -2.25 5.89 17.27
N LEU A 176 -3.01 6.35 16.27
CA LEU A 176 -3.93 5.50 15.52
C LEU A 176 -3.19 4.36 14.80
N ALA A 177 -2.08 4.66 14.12
CA ALA A 177 -1.28 3.64 13.46
C ALA A 177 -0.75 2.59 14.44
N VAL A 178 -0.16 3.02 15.57
CA VAL A 178 0.38 2.12 16.60
C VAL A 178 -0.73 1.28 17.26
N TYR A 179 -1.94 1.82 17.39
CA TYR A 179 -3.09 1.11 17.93
C TYR A 179 -3.66 0.07 16.94
N PHE A 180 -3.91 0.46 15.69
CA PHE A 180 -4.58 -0.39 14.71
C PHE A 180 -3.64 -1.40 14.03
N ALA A 181 -2.40 -1.02 13.71
CA ALA A 181 -1.47 -1.87 12.96
C ALA A 181 -1.23 -3.26 13.56
N PRO A 182 -0.91 -3.45 14.86
CA PRO A 182 -0.72 -4.78 15.43
C PRO A 182 -2.01 -5.61 15.42
N ARG A 183 -3.17 -4.97 15.61
CA ARG A 183 -4.49 -5.63 15.61
C ARG A 183 -4.87 -6.11 14.22
N LEU A 184 -4.65 -5.29 13.18
CA LEU A 184 -4.84 -5.70 11.79
C LEU A 184 -3.90 -6.86 11.43
N ARG A 185 -2.63 -6.78 11.80
CA ARG A 185 -1.65 -7.85 11.56
C ARG A 185 -2.05 -9.16 12.21
N GLU A 186 -2.55 -9.10 13.46
CA GLU A 186 -3.02 -10.29 14.16
C GLU A 186 -4.30 -10.86 13.53
N ALA A 187 -5.28 -10.02 13.19
CA ALA A 187 -6.51 -10.44 12.51
C ALA A 187 -6.19 -11.12 11.17
N SER A 188 -5.27 -10.55 10.39
CA SER A 188 -4.81 -11.12 9.11
C SER A 188 -4.11 -12.46 9.27
N ARG A 189 -3.26 -12.61 10.29
CA ARG A 189 -2.65 -13.91 10.60
C ARG A 189 -3.70 -14.95 10.98
N ARG A 190 -4.69 -14.59 11.79
CA ARG A 190 -5.78 -15.51 12.19
C ARG A 190 -6.67 -15.89 11.01
N GLU A 191 -6.99 -14.94 10.14
CA GLU A 191 -7.72 -15.19 8.90
C GLU A 191 -6.95 -16.16 7.98
N MET A 192 -5.67 -15.90 7.74
CA MET A 192 -4.80 -16.75 6.93
C MET A 192 -4.68 -18.18 7.49
N ASN A 193 -4.55 -18.33 8.82
CA ASN A 193 -4.53 -19.65 9.45
C ASN A 193 -5.89 -20.38 9.30
N ALA A 194 -7.00 -19.67 9.45
CA ALA A 194 -8.33 -20.25 9.26
C ALA A 194 -8.58 -20.70 7.81
N TYR A 195 -8.06 -19.95 6.82
CA TYR A 195 -8.07 -20.38 5.42
C TYR A 195 -7.24 -21.66 5.23
N ALA A 196 -6.03 -21.73 5.79
CA ALA A 196 -5.19 -22.93 5.70
C ALA A 196 -5.89 -24.16 6.32
N ASP A 197 -6.57 -23.99 7.45
CA ASP A 197 -7.35 -25.06 8.09
C ASP A 197 -8.54 -25.50 7.23
N LEU A 198 -9.20 -24.56 6.56
CA LEU A 198 -10.30 -24.83 5.64
C LEU A 198 -9.82 -25.58 4.40
N ASP A 199 -8.72 -25.14 3.79
CA ASP A 199 -8.10 -25.78 2.62
C ASP A 199 -7.64 -27.20 2.94
N THR A 200 -7.06 -27.41 4.12
CA THR A 200 -6.68 -28.75 4.61
C THR A 200 -7.92 -29.64 4.74
N CYS A 201 -9.03 -29.09 5.27
CA CYS A 201 -10.30 -29.82 5.40
C CYS A 201 -10.86 -30.22 4.03
N VAL A 202 -10.76 -29.35 3.03
CA VAL A 202 -11.19 -29.65 1.65
C VAL A 202 -10.28 -30.70 1.01
N ALA A 203 -8.96 -30.57 1.17
CA ALA A 203 -8.00 -31.52 0.64
C ALA A 203 -8.19 -32.94 1.22
N GLU A 204 -8.48 -33.06 2.52
CA GLU A 204 -8.81 -34.33 3.18
C GLU A 204 -10.10 -34.97 2.62
N GLN A 205 -11.10 -34.16 2.25
CA GLN A 205 -12.40 -34.66 1.75
C GLN A 205 -12.35 -35.16 0.33
N PHE A 206 -11.61 -34.45 -0.52
CA PHE A 206 -11.60 -34.69 -1.96
C PHE A 206 -10.35 -35.41 -2.44
N GLY A 207 -9.41 -35.75 -1.54
CA GLY A 207 -8.35 -36.71 -1.82
C GLY A 207 -8.92 -38.09 -2.15
N ALA A 208 -8.22 -38.85 -3.00
CA ALA A 208 -8.70 -40.15 -3.51
C ALA A 208 -9.17 -41.10 -2.38
N GLU A 209 -8.40 -41.19 -1.30
CA GLU A 209 -8.71 -42.02 -0.14
C GLU A 209 -9.87 -41.44 0.71
N GLY A 210 -9.91 -40.12 0.89
CA GLY A 210 -10.92 -39.44 1.70
C GLY A 210 -12.31 -39.47 1.06
N ALA A 211 -12.39 -39.26 -0.25
CA ALA A 211 -13.64 -39.28 -1.00
C ALA A 211 -14.28 -40.68 -1.00
N GLU A 212 -13.47 -41.73 -1.06
CA GLU A 212 -13.93 -43.11 -0.96
C GLU A 212 -14.47 -43.43 0.44
N VAL A 213 -13.73 -43.07 1.50
CA VAL A 213 -14.18 -43.26 2.88
C VAL A 213 -15.51 -42.55 3.16
N VAL A 214 -15.67 -41.31 2.70
CA VAL A 214 -16.91 -40.55 2.87
C VAL A 214 -18.09 -41.22 2.15
N ARG A 215 -17.87 -41.78 0.94
CA ARG A 215 -18.90 -42.50 0.18
C ARG A 215 -19.28 -43.83 0.83
N LEU A 216 -18.30 -44.62 1.26
CA LEU A 216 -18.52 -45.93 1.87
C LEU A 216 -19.26 -45.83 3.21
N HIS A 217 -19.03 -44.76 3.97
CA HIS A 217 -19.65 -44.57 5.29
C HIS A 217 -20.86 -43.63 5.28
N GLY A 218 -21.27 -43.09 4.12
CA GLY A 218 -22.41 -42.15 4.04
C GLY A 218 -22.21 -40.88 4.88
N ALA A 219 -20.98 -40.40 5.01
CA ALA A 219 -20.62 -39.33 5.96
C ALA A 219 -20.73 -37.90 5.39
N GLN A 220 -21.45 -37.69 4.28
CA GLN A 220 -21.50 -36.42 3.56
C GLN A 220 -22.04 -35.26 4.42
N SER A 221 -23.07 -35.51 5.22
CA SER A 221 -23.68 -34.51 6.11
C SER A 221 -22.73 -34.07 7.22
N THR A 222 -22.08 -35.03 7.89
CA THR A 222 -21.06 -34.78 8.92
C THR A 222 -19.91 -33.94 8.37
N MET A 223 -19.45 -34.28 7.17
CA MET A 223 -18.33 -33.60 6.56
C MET A 223 -18.68 -32.18 6.08
N SER A 224 -19.90 -32.01 5.54
CA SER A 224 -20.45 -30.68 5.25
C SER A 224 -20.57 -29.83 6.52
N GLY A 225 -20.97 -30.43 7.65
CA GLY A 225 -20.97 -29.76 8.96
C GLY A 225 -19.57 -29.30 9.38
N ARG A 226 -18.54 -30.16 9.25
CA ARG A 226 -17.15 -29.78 9.54
C ARG A 226 -16.66 -28.63 8.66
N PHE A 227 -17.00 -28.64 7.37
CA PHE A 227 -16.70 -27.53 6.47
C PHE A 227 -17.37 -26.23 6.93
N LEU A 228 -18.67 -26.27 7.25
CA LEU A 228 -19.42 -25.08 7.70
C LEU A 228 -18.84 -24.46 8.98
N VAL A 229 -18.39 -25.29 9.93
CA VAL A 229 -17.73 -24.79 11.15
C VAL A 229 -16.43 -24.05 10.81
N LYS A 230 -15.55 -24.65 9.97
CA LYS A 230 -14.29 -24.02 9.57
C LYS A 230 -14.52 -22.75 8.73
N ALA A 231 -15.47 -22.78 7.80
CA ALA A 231 -15.87 -21.61 7.02
C ALA A 231 -16.45 -20.50 7.92
N GLY A 232 -17.15 -20.87 9.00
CA GLY A 232 -17.60 -19.95 10.03
C GLY A 232 -16.46 -19.21 10.73
N HIS A 233 -15.36 -19.92 11.05
CA HIS A 233 -14.15 -19.29 11.58
C HIS A 233 -13.53 -18.29 10.60
N VAL A 234 -13.36 -18.68 9.33
CA VAL A 234 -12.88 -17.78 8.27
C VAL A 234 -13.73 -16.51 8.21
N ARG A 235 -15.06 -16.66 8.13
CA ARG A 235 -15.99 -15.52 8.12
C ARG A 235 -15.81 -14.62 9.34
N SER A 236 -15.69 -15.18 10.54
CA SER A 236 -15.54 -14.41 11.77
C SER A 236 -14.25 -13.59 11.82
N TYR A 237 -13.14 -14.16 11.35
CA TYR A 237 -11.84 -13.46 11.29
C TYR A 237 -11.80 -12.44 10.16
N ALA A 238 -12.37 -12.76 9.00
CA ALA A 238 -12.51 -11.81 7.88
C ALA A 238 -13.33 -10.57 8.29
N LEU A 239 -14.47 -10.77 8.98
CA LEU A 239 -15.27 -9.65 9.49
C LEU A 239 -14.55 -8.84 10.58
N ARG A 240 -13.75 -9.50 11.44
CA ARG A 240 -12.90 -8.82 12.43
C ARG A 240 -11.84 -7.96 11.75
N GLN A 241 -11.19 -8.47 10.70
CA GLN A 241 -10.22 -7.71 9.92
C GLN A 241 -10.87 -6.53 9.20
N ALA A 242 -12.00 -6.76 8.53
CA ALA A 242 -12.73 -5.73 7.81
C ALA A 242 -13.21 -4.61 8.75
N SER A 243 -13.77 -4.95 9.92
CA SER A 243 -14.20 -3.96 10.91
C SER A 243 -13.04 -3.17 11.51
N LEU A 244 -11.89 -3.81 11.78
CA LEU A 244 -10.68 -3.11 12.21
C LEU A 244 -10.14 -2.16 11.12
N GLY A 245 -10.13 -2.60 9.86
CA GLY A 245 -9.72 -1.78 8.72
C GLY A 245 -10.65 -0.60 8.50
N ALA A 246 -11.97 -0.83 8.55
CA ALA A 246 -12.97 0.23 8.45
C ALA A 246 -12.86 1.22 9.62
N GLY A 247 -12.62 0.73 10.85
CA GLY A 247 -12.40 1.57 12.02
C GLY A 247 -11.15 2.45 11.90
N PHE A 248 -10.05 1.90 11.38
CA PHE A 248 -8.86 2.69 11.06
C PHE A 248 -9.15 3.75 10.00
N GLY A 249 -9.80 3.36 8.89
CA GLY A 249 -10.21 4.28 7.83
C GLY A 249 -11.10 5.42 8.33
N ALA A 250 -12.12 5.12 9.12
CA ALA A 250 -13.00 6.12 9.73
C ALA A 250 -12.24 7.06 10.66
N ALA A 251 -11.35 6.54 11.52
CA ALA A 251 -10.54 7.37 12.42
C ALA A 251 -9.59 8.30 11.63
N THR A 252 -8.98 7.81 10.55
CA THR A 252 -8.17 8.64 9.66
C THR A 252 -9.00 9.73 8.97
N ALA A 253 -10.20 9.41 8.48
CA ALA A 253 -11.10 10.37 7.83
C ALA A 253 -11.55 11.48 8.79
N VAL A 254 -11.92 11.14 10.03
CA VAL A 254 -12.26 12.13 11.07
C VAL A 254 -11.09 13.07 11.33
N THR A 255 -9.87 12.52 11.43
CA THR A 255 -8.70 13.35 11.69
C THR A 255 -8.34 14.23 10.48
N THR A 256 -8.50 13.75 9.25
CA THR A 256 -8.37 14.58 8.04
C THR A 256 -9.39 15.73 8.03
N GLY A 257 -10.64 15.46 8.42
CA GLY A 257 -11.66 16.48 8.60
C GLY A 257 -11.28 17.50 9.69
N LEU A 258 -10.72 17.04 10.81
CA LEU A 258 -10.21 17.90 11.88
C LEU A 258 -9.02 18.76 11.42
N ILE A 259 -8.11 18.22 10.59
CA ILE A 259 -7.03 19.01 9.98
C ILE A 259 -7.62 20.14 9.15
N GLY A 260 -8.56 19.83 8.25
CA GLY A 260 -9.24 20.84 7.42
C GLY A 260 -9.95 21.90 8.28
N ALA A 261 -10.76 21.48 9.25
CA ALA A 261 -11.47 22.39 10.15
C ALA A 261 -10.52 23.27 10.98
N SER A 262 -9.41 22.70 11.47
CA SER A 262 -8.40 23.45 12.23
C SER A 262 -7.73 24.52 11.35
N ILE A 263 -7.44 24.21 10.09
CA ILE A 263 -6.89 25.19 9.14
C ILE A 263 -7.88 26.34 8.93
N TYR A 264 -9.17 26.06 8.75
CA TYR A 264 -10.18 27.13 8.61
C TYR A 264 -10.36 27.98 9.87
N VAL A 265 -10.43 27.36 11.06
CA VAL A 265 -10.60 28.08 12.33
C VAL A 265 -9.38 28.93 12.65
N VAL A 266 -8.16 28.40 12.46
CA VAL A 266 -6.94 29.19 12.60
C VAL A 266 -6.90 30.30 11.54
N GLY A 267 -7.47 30.02 10.36
CA GLY A 267 -7.70 30.92 9.21
C GLY A 267 -8.41 32.19 9.61
N ASP A 268 -9.59 31.96 10.15
CA ASP A 268 -10.58 32.97 10.50
C ASP A 268 -10.27 33.69 11.82
N SER A 269 -9.59 33.03 12.76
CA SER A 269 -9.25 33.58 14.09
C SER A 269 -8.30 34.79 14.09
N GLY A 270 -7.93 35.30 12.91
CA GLY A 270 -7.14 36.51 12.75
C GLY A 270 -5.65 36.37 13.04
N TRP A 271 -5.15 35.14 13.21
CA TRP A 271 -3.73 34.94 13.43
C TRP A 271 -2.91 35.13 12.14
N TRP A 272 -3.48 34.88 10.95
CA TRP A 272 -2.84 35.02 9.64
C TRP A 272 -2.63 36.49 9.21
N PRO A 273 -1.47 36.88 8.62
CA PRO A 273 -1.19 38.28 8.30
C PRO A 273 -2.03 38.80 7.12
N GLU A 274 -2.57 37.91 6.28
CA GLU A 274 -3.41 38.23 5.11
C GLU A 274 -4.91 38.32 5.43
N GLN A 275 -5.29 38.82 6.60
CA GLN A 275 -6.69 39.10 6.95
C GLN A 275 -7.42 39.98 5.91
N ARG A 276 -6.70 40.75 5.07
CA ARG A 276 -7.33 41.60 4.04
C ARG A 276 -8.05 40.81 2.96
N VAL A 277 -7.67 39.55 2.71
CA VAL A 277 -8.26 38.70 1.68
C VAL A 277 -9.56 38.07 2.18
N TRP A 278 -9.53 37.44 3.36
CA TRP A 278 -10.69 36.77 3.94
C TRP A 278 -11.75 37.72 4.49
N ALA A 279 -11.36 38.91 4.98
CA ALA A 279 -12.31 39.93 5.43
C ALA A 279 -13.16 40.55 4.29
N ARG A 280 -12.75 40.39 3.01
CA ARG A 280 -13.58 40.78 1.86
C ARG A 280 -14.64 39.73 1.49
N LEU A 281 -14.49 38.50 1.97
CA LEU A 281 -15.39 37.38 1.67
C LEU A 281 -16.61 37.29 2.60
N SER A 282 -16.67 38.08 3.68
CA SER A 282 -17.85 38.18 4.55
C SER A 282 -18.55 39.55 4.45
N PRO A 283 -19.42 39.77 3.44
CA PRO A 283 -20.43 40.82 3.51
C PRO A 283 -21.71 40.37 4.26
N TRP A 284 -21.67 39.23 4.97
CA TRP A 284 -22.75 38.74 5.83
C TRP A 284 -22.20 38.36 7.21
#